data_AF-A0A284S821-F1
#
_entry.id   AF-A0A284S821-F1
#
_cell.length_a   1.000
_cell.length_b   1.000
_cell.length_c   1.000
_cell.angle_alpha   90.00
_cell.angle_beta   90.00
_cell.angle_gamma   90.00
#
_symmetry.space_group_name_H-M   'P 1'
#
loop_
_entity.id
_entity.type
_entity.pdbx_description
1 polymer ?
#
loop_
_entity_poly.entity_id
_entity_poly.type
_entity_poly.pdbx_seq_one_letter_code
_entity_poly.pdbx_strand_id
1 'polypeptide(L)'
;MKNIYSKVYSSLIETVISDPLEHDRLLHSIAEFPSVATKAKWALKWIKSSVPFLQCLVALAAIEGIFFSRSFTAIYWIKKHGILPGLCFSNKLICHNERLHTEFMCLLYNKLKSQLAPCDIVSILTEILCQRQWPV
;
A
#
# COMPACT_ATOMS: atom_id res chain seq x y z
N MET A 1 7.19 4.99 -11.74
CA MET A 1 6.14 3.96 -11.87
C MET A 1 4.86 4.29 -11.11
N LYS A 2 4.92 4.76 -9.86
CA LYS A 2 3.74 5.06 -9.02
C LYS A 2 2.66 5.96 -9.66
N ASN A 3 3.04 6.99 -10.43
CA ASN A 3 2.08 7.85 -11.14
C ASN A 3 1.22 7.07 -12.15
N ILE A 4 1.78 6.02 -12.76
CA ILE A 4 1.03 5.15 -13.68
C ILE A 4 -0.01 4.35 -12.89
N TYR A 5 0.30 3.88 -11.68
CA TYR A 5 -0.66 3.14 -10.84
C TYR A 5 -1.83 4.03 -10.47
N SER A 6 -1.55 5.28 -10.08
CA SER A 6 -2.59 6.27 -9.80
C SER A 6 -3.53 6.44 -11.00
N LYS A 7 -2.97 6.67 -12.20
CA LYS A 7 -3.76 6.82 -13.43
C LYS A 7 -4.58 5.57 -13.78
N VAL A 8 -4.00 4.38 -13.61
CA VAL A 8 -4.69 3.10 -13.85
C VAL A 8 -5.87 2.95 -12.88
N TYR A 9 -5.68 3.22 -11.59
CA TYR A 9 -6.78 3.11 -10.62
C TYR A 9 -7.85 4.18 -10.82
N SER A 10 -7.49 5.44 -11.10
CA SER A 10 -8.46 6.48 -11.44
C SER A 10 -9.30 6.09 -12.65
N SER A 11 -8.68 5.62 -13.73
CA SER A 11 -9.40 5.18 -14.92
C SER A 11 -10.30 3.96 -14.66
N LEU A 12 -9.88 3.02 -13.79
CA LEU A 12 -10.73 1.91 -13.38
C LEU A 12 -11.94 2.37 -12.56
N ILE A 13 -11.77 3.34 -11.66
CA ILE A 13 -12.87 3.92 -10.89
C ILE A 13 -13.85 4.61 -11.83
N GLU A 14 -13.38 5.47 -12.74
CA GLU A 14 -14.19 6.14 -13.77
C GLU A 14 -14.98 5.15 -14.64
N THR A 15 -14.40 3.98 -14.94
CA THR A 15 -15.04 2.97 -15.79
C THR A 15 -16.10 2.17 -15.04
N VAL A 16 -15.88 1.87 -13.75
CA VAL A 16 -16.75 0.98 -12.95
C VAL A 16 -17.83 1.75 -12.21
N ILE A 17 -17.59 3.00 -11.83
CA ILE A 17 -18.49 3.83 -11.03
C ILE A 17 -19.09 4.92 -11.92
N SER A 18 -20.39 4.82 -12.18
CA SER A 18 -21.10 5.78 -13.05
C SER A 18 -21.61 7.02 -12.32
N ASP A 19 -21.77 6.97 -11.00
CA ASP A 19 -22.26 8.10 -10.20
C ASP A 19 -21.12 9.12 -9.95
N PRO A 20 -21.25 10.37 -10.44
CA PRO A 20 -20.24 11.40 -10.23
C PRO A 20 -20.00 11.75 -8.75
N LEU A 21 -21.02 11.64 -7.89
CA LEU A 21 -20.88 11.94 -6.47
C LEU A 21 -20.07 10.86 -5.76
N GLU A 22 -20.38 9.59 -6.03
CA GLU A 22 -19.60 8.47 -5.51
C GLU A 22 -18.16 8.48 -6.04
N HIS A 23 -17.97 8.87 -7.30
CA HIS A 23 -16.65 9.03 -7.89
C HIS A 23 -15.80 10.08 -7.14
N ASP A 24 -16.36 11.26 -6.89
CA ASP A 24 -15.67 12.32 -6.13
C ASP A 24 -15.33 11.87 -4.71
N ARG A 25 -16.27 11.17 -4.06
CA ARG A 25 -16.07 10.58 -2.73
C ARG A 25 -14.91 9.60 -2.69
N LEU A 26 -14.80 8.71 -3.69
CA LEU A 26 -13.71 7.74 -3.79
C LEU A 26 -12.35 8.40 -4.08
N LEU A 27 -12.31 9.49 -4.84
CA LEU A 27 -11.08 10.25 -5.07
C LEU A 27 -10.63 11.05 -3.83
N HIS A 28 -11.58 11.56 -3.04
CA HIS A 28 -11.32 12.21 -1.75
C HIS A 28 -11.18 11.23 -0.57
N SER A 29 -10.72 10.00 -0.86
CA SER A 29 -10.71 8.88 0.08
C SER A 29 -10.04 9.12 1.43
N ILE A 30 -9.02 9.99 1.53
CA ILE A 30 -8.37 10.32 2.81
C ILE A 30 -9.34 11.05 3.75
N ALA A 31 -10.20 11.93 3.23
CA ALA A 31 -11.18 12.65 4.03
C ALA A 31 -12.40 11.76 4.34
N GLU A 32 -12.79 10.92 3.38
CA GLU A 32 -14.03 10.13 3.43
C GLU A 32 -13.89 8.81 4.21
N PHE A 33 -12.71 8.17 4.18
CA PHE A 33 -12.51 6.85 4.80
C PHE A 33 -11.48 6.92 5.93
N PRO A 34 -11.89 6.76 7.21
CA PRO A 34 -10.98 6.81 8.36
C PRO A 34 -9.83 5.81 8.30
N SER A 35 -10.04 4.65 7.66
CA SER A 35 -9.00 3.64 7.47
C SER A 35 -7.89 4.13 6.53
N VAL A 36 -8.22 4.92 5.51
CA VAL A 36 -7.26 5.54 4.60
C VAL A 36 -6.52 6.68 5.31
N ALA A 37 -7.24 7.52 6.07
CA ALA A 37 -6.64 8.57 6.89
C ALA A 37 -5.62 8.01 7.90
N THR A 38 -5.97 6.92 8.57
CA THR A 38 -5.12 6.25 9.57
C THR A 38 -3.83 5.71 8.93
N LYS A 39 -3.95 5.07 7.76
CA LYS A 39 -2.81 4.61 6.96
C LYS A 39 -1.93 5.77 6.51
N ALA A 40 -2.52 6.84 6.01
CA ALA A 40 -1.78 8.03 5.58
C ALA A 40 -1.02 8.68 6.74
N LYS A 41 -1.66 8.81 7.91
CA LYS A 41 -1.03 9.32 9.14
C LYS A 41 0.16 8.47 9.57
N TRP A 42 0.04 7.14 9.48
CA TRP A 42 1.14 6.24 9.79
C TRP A 42 2.28 6.39 8.79
N ALA A 43 2.00 6.43 7.49
CA ALA A 43 3.05 6.62 6.48
C ALA A 43 3.80 7.95 6.69
N LEU A 44 3.06 9.03 6.96
CA LEU A 44 3.64 10.34 7.27
C LEU A 44 4.47 10.37 8.55
N LYS A 45 4.22 9.49 9.53
CA LYS A 45 5.07 9.37 10.73
C LYS A 45 6.48 8.92 10.34
N TRP A 46 6.60 7.97 9.41
CA TRP A 46 7.87 7.31 9.08
C TRP A 46 8.66 7.94 7.92
N ILE A 47 8.00 8.72 7.05
CA ILE A 47 8.64 9.34 5.87
C ILE A 47 9.25 10.73 6.20
N LYS A 48 9.10 11.21 7.44
CA LYS A 48 9.65 12.52 7.87
C LYS A 48 11.19 12.51 7.91
N SER A 49 11.80 13.66 7.63
CA SER A 49 13.26 13.86 7.67
C SER A 49 13.90 13.62 9.03
N SER A 50 13.11 13.70 10.12
CA SER A 50 13.57 13.42 11.48
C SER A 50 13.74 11.92 11.78
N VAL A 51 13.22 11.02 10.93
CA VAL A 51 13.28 9.58 11.14
C VAL A 51 14.60 9.03 10.60
N PRO A 52 15.35 8.22 11.37
CA PRO A 52 16.57 7.58 10.89
C PRO A 52 16.34 6.79 9.61
N PHE A 53 17.30 6.87 8.67
CA PHE A 53 17.19 6.24 7.35
C PHE A 53 16.83 4.75 7.42
N LEU A 54 17.45 3.99 8.33
CA LEU A 54 17.17 2.55 8.49
C LEU A 54 15.70 2.28 8.89
N GLN A 55 15.14 3.07 9.80
CA GLN A 55 13.75 2.94 10.23
C GLN A 55 12.80 3.34 9.09
N CYS A 56 13.11 4.44 8.39
CA CYS A 56 12.37 4.87 7.21
C CYS A 56 12.39 3.79 6.12
N LEU A 57 13.54 3.16 5.85
CA LEU A 57 13.68 2.11 4.85
C LEU A 57 12.84 0.86 5.19
N VAL A 58 12.85 0.41 6.44
CA VAL A 58 12.00 -0.69 6.90
C VAL A 58 10.52 -0.34 6.80
N ALA A 59 10.14 0.87 7.20
CA ALA A 59 8.76 1.35 7.10
C ALA A 59 8.29 1.44 5.64
N LEU A 60 9.12 1.94 4.73
CA LEU A 60 8.84 1.99 3.29
C LEU A 60 8.69 0.58 2.70
N ALA A 61 9.57 -0.36 3.08
CA ALA A 61 9.46 -1.76 2.66
C ALA A 61 8.11 -2.37 3.07
N ALA A 62 7.63 -2.03 4.26
CA ALA A 62 6.35 -2.48 4.75
C ALA A 62 5.14 -1.76 4.11
N ILE A 63 5.28 -0.50 3.67
CA ILE A 63 4.27 0.18 2.85
C ILE A 63 4.12 -0.54 1.50
N GLU A 64 5.22 -0.87 0.83
CA GLU A 64 5.14 -1.55 -0.48
C GLU A 64 4.69 -3.02 -0.34
N GLY A 65 5.13 -3.71 0.71
CA GLY A 65 4.92 -5.15 0.85
C GLY A 65 3.67 -5.56 1.63
N ILE A 66 3.23 -4.75 2.61
CA ILE A 66 2.22 -5.18 3.61
C ILE A 66 0.93 -4.36 3.50
N PHE A 67 1.01 -3.02 3.38
CA PHE A 67 -0.15 -2.10 3.47
C PHE A 67 -1.34 -2.47 2.59
N PHE A 68 -1.07 -2.94 1.37
CA PHE A 68 -2.08 -3.23 0.35
C PHE A 68 -2.23 -4.74 0.04
N SER A 69 -1.50 -5.60 0.76
CA SER A 69 -1.52 -7.07 0.56
C SER A 69 -2.94 -7.67 0.64
N ARG A 70 -3.80 -7.15 1.52
CA ARG A 70 -5.20 -7.57 1.65
C ARG A 70 -6.03 -7.18 0.43
N SER A 71 -5.85 -5.96 -0.08
CA SER A 71 -6.54 -5.49 -1.29
C SER A 71 -6.12 -6.32 -2.51
N PHE A 72 -4.82 -6.61 -2.63
CA PHE A 72 -4.32 -7.49 -3.69
C PHE A 72 -4.89 -8.91 -3.60
N THR A 73 -5.02 -9.44 -2.38
CA THR A 73 -5.65 -10.75 -2.14
C THR A 73 -7.14 -10.73 -2.52
N ALA A 74 -7.87 -9.68 -2.15
CA ALA A 74 -9.29 -9.53 -2.49
C ALA A 74 -9.52 -9.45 -4.02
N ILE A 75 -8.69 -8.70 -4.75
CA ILE A 75 -8.77 -8.64 -6.21
C ILE A 75 -8.37 -9.98 -6.85
N TYR A 76 -7.41 -10.69 -6.26
CA TYR A 76 -7.07 -12.04 -6.73
C TYR A 76 -8.23 -13.05 -6.53
N TRP A 77 -9.04 -12.88 -5.48
CA TRP A 77 -10.28 -13.64 -5.33
C TRP A 77 -11.26 -13.35 -6.48
N ILE A 78 -11.50 -12.08 -6.80
CA ILE A 78 -12.33 -11.66 -7.96
C ILE A 78 -11.81 -12.30 -9.26
N LYS A 79 -10.48 -12.33 -9.45
CA LYS A 79 -9.84 -13.01 -10.60
C LYS A 79 -10.19 -14.49 -10.68
N LYS A 80 -10.21 -15.22 -9.55
CA LYS A 80 -10.55 -16.65 -9.55
C LYS A 80 -11.97 -16.91 -10.07
N HIS A 81 -12.86 -15.94 -9.95
CA HIS A 81 -14.23 -16.01 -10.46
C HIS A 81 -14.39 -15.49 -11.90
N GLY A 82 -13.30 -15.06 -12.56
CA GLY A 82 -13.34 -14.59 -13.94
C GLY A 82 -14.01 -13.22 -14.13
N ILE A 83 -14.16 -12.44 -13.05
CA ILE A 83 -14.85 -11.14 -13.06
C ILE A 83 -13.82 -10.01 -13.21
N LEU A 84 -14.20 -8.92 -13.89
CA LEU A 84 -13.38 -7.71 -14.08
C LEU A 84 -11.94 -8.01 -14.58
N PRO A 85 -11.77 -8.57 -15.79
CA PRO A 85 -10.46 -8.99 -16.30
C PRO A 85 -9.45 -7.84 -16.41
N GLY A 86 -9.92 -6.63 -16.75
CA GLY A 86 -9.08 -5.42 -16.80
C GLY A 86 -8.49 -5.05 -15.43
N LEU A 87 -9.32 -5.03 -14.38
CA LEU A 87 -8.86 -4.82 -13.00
C LEU A 87 -7.84 -5.89 -12.59
N CYS A 88 -8.16 -7.16 -12.86
CA CYS A 88 -7.31 -8.29 -12.46
C CYS A 88 -5.96 -8.28 -13.17
N PHE A 89 -5.92 -7.91 -14.45
CA PHE A 89 -4.69 -7.78 -15.22
C PHE A 89 -3.83 -6.63 -14.69
N SER A 90 -4.41 -5.44 -14.54
CA SER A 90 -3.73 -4.27 -13.98
C SER A 90 -3.18 -4.55 -12.57
N ASN A 91 -3.98 -5.18 -11.71
CA ASN A 91 -3.58 -5.56 -10.36
C ASN A 91 -2.40 -6.55 -10.34
N LYS A 92 -2.36 -7.51 -11.28
CA LYS A 92 -1.22 -8.43 -11.43
C LYS A 92 0.08 -7.66 -11.73
N LEU A 93 0.02 -6.70 -12.64
CA LEU A 93 1.18 -5.89 -13.02
C LEU A 93 1.62 -4.97 -11.88
N ILE A 94 0.68 -4.30 -11.22
CA ILE A 94 0.98 -3.42 -10.08
C ILE A 94 1.59 -4.24 -8.94
N CYS A 95 0.97 -5.35 -8.53
CA CYS A 95 1.50 -6.22 -7.48
C CYS A 95 2.90 -6.76 -7.79
N HIS A 96 3.19 -7.10 -9.05
CA HIS A 96 4.53 -7.50 -9.46
C HIS A 96 5.57 -6.39 -9.24
N ASN A 97 5.23 -5.17 -9.62
CA ASN A 97 6.14 -4.04 -9.41
C ASN A 97 6.28 -3.67 -7.93
N GLU A 98 5.21 -3.73 -7.13
CA GLU A 98 5.31 -3.49 -5.69
C GLU A 98 6.23 -4.50 -5.01
N ARG A 99 6.15 -5.78 -5.43
CA ARG A 99 7.10 -6.80 -4.97
C ARG A 99 8.54 -6.42 -5.30
N LEU A 100 8.84 -5.93 -6.50
CA LEU A 100 10.19 -5.49 -6.87
C LEU A 100 10.67 -4.32 -6.01
N HIS A 101 9.79 -3.37 -5.67
CA HIS A 101 10.14 -2.27 -4.77
C HIS A 101 10.46 -2.78 -3.36
N THR A 102 9.65 -3.70 -2.82
CA THR A 102 9.91 -4.33 -1.51
C THR A 102 11.23 -5.10 -1.52
N GLU A 103 11.47 -5.94 -2.53
CA GLU A 103 12.71 -6.70 -2.67
C GLU A 103 13.92 -5.78 -2.78
N PHE A 104 13.81 -4.68 -3.53
CA PHE A 104 14.86 -3.67 -3.63
C PHE A 104 15.20 -3.05 -2.28
N MET A 105 14.21 -2.66 -1.48
CA MET A 105 14.45 -2.08 -0.15
C MET A 105 15.05 -3.09 0.83
N CYS A 106 14.59 -4.34 0.82
CA CYS A 106 15.19 -5.41 1.61
C CYS A 106 16.64 -5.67 1.21
N LEU A 107 16.94 -5.69 -0.10
CA LEU A 107 18.30 -5.84 -0.60
C LEU A 107 19.18 -4.65 -0.20
N LEU A 108 18.69 -3.43 -0.35
CA LEU A 108 19.38 -2.21 0.06
C LEU A 108 19.71 -2.26 1.56
N TYR A 109 18.73 -2.60 2.40
CA TYR A 109 18.91 -2.76 3.84
C TYR A 109 20.01 -3.77 4.17
N ASN A 110 20.02 -4.92 3.49
CA ASN A 110 21.05 -5.96 3.68
C ASN A 110 22.46 -5.54 3.24
N LYS A 111 22.60 -4.49 2.42
CA LYS A 111 23.91 -3.96 2.00
C LYS A 111 24.43 -2.86 2.91
N LEU A 112 23.63 -2.37 3.87
CA LEU A 112 24.08 -1.36 4.83
C LEU A 112 24.96 -1.98 5.91
N LYS A 113 25.94 -1.22 6.38
CA LYS A 113 26.88 -1.67 7.42
C LYS A 113 26.21 -1.81 8.80
N SER A 114 25.23 -0.99 9.08
CA SER A 114 24.44 -1.00 10.32
C SER A 114 23.05 -1.57 10.07
N GLN A 115 22.51 -2.23 11.08
CA GLN A 115 21.17 -2.78 11.08
C GLN A 115 20.43 -2.35 12.35
N LEU A 116 19.11 -2.24 12.26
CA LEU A 116 18.25 -2.07 13.43
C LEU A 116 18.25 -3.34 14.28
N ALA A 117 18.00 -3.15 15.57
CA ALA A 117 17.73 -4.29 16.43
C ALA A 117 16.45 -5.01 15.96
N PRO A 118 16.37 -6.35 16.06
CA PRO A 118 15.18 -7.09 15.66
C PRO A 118 13.90 -6.59 16.33
N CYS A 119 13.97 -6.14 17.59
CA CYS A 119 12.84 -5.57 18.31
C CYS A 119 12.29 -4.30 17.66
N ASP A 120 13.15 -3.43 17.11
CA ASP A 120 12.71 -2.20 16.43
C ASP A 120 11.97 -2.53 15.13
N ILE A 121 12.48 -3.50 14.37
CA ILE A 121 11.84 -3.98 13.14
C ILE A 121 10.47 -4.56 13.46
N VAL A 122 10.41 -5.45 14.46
CA VAL A 122 9.14 -6.06 14.91
C VAL A 122 8.16 -4.99 15.38
N SER A 123 8.62 -3.97 16.10
CA SER A 123 7.79 -2.85 16.54
C SER A 123 7.16 -2.12 15.34
N ILE A 124 7.98 -1.73 14.35
CA ILE A 124 7.50 -1.07 13.11
C ILE A 124 6.46 -1.94 12.41
N LEU A 125 6.74 -3.23 12.20
CA LEU A 125 5.84 -4.15 11.50
C LEU A 125 4.55 -4.39 12.30
N THR A 126 4.63 -4.47 13.62
CA THR A 126 3.45 -4.67 14.48
C THR A 126 2.54 -3.45 14.44
N GLU A 127 3.08 -2.23 14.46
CA GLU A 127 2.27 -1.01 14.32
C GLU A 127 1.41 -1.04 13.05
N ILE A 128 1.97 -1.53 11.94
CA ILE A 128 1.27 -1.65 10.65
C ILE A 128 0.15 -2.67 10.72
N LEU A 129 0.45 -3.85 11.27
CA LEU A 129 -0.52 -4.93 11.38
C LEU A 129 -1.66 -4.59 12.34
N CYS A 130 -1.38 -3.75 13.34
CA CYS A 130 -2.35 -3.24 14.30
C CYS A 130 -3.19 -2.07 13.77
N GLN A 131 -2.96 -1.56 12.55
CA GLN A 131 -3.85 -0.61 11.88
C GLN A 131 -5.21 -1.22 11.46
N ARG A 132 -5.61 -2.33 12.09
CA ARG A 132 -6.91 -2.99 11.95
C ARG A 132 -7.99 -2.09 12.55
N GLN A 133 -8.65 -1.31 11.70
CA GLN A 133 -10.02 -0.89 11.96
C GLN A 133 -10.91 -1.61 10.95
N TRP A 134 -11.55 -2.68 11.40
CA TRP A 134 -12.84 -3.09 10.86
C TRP A 134 -13.86 -2.73 11.94
N PRO A 135 -14.88 -1.90 11.66
CA PRO A 135 -16.14 -2.14 12.32
C PRO A 135 -16.59 -3.53 11.86
N VAL A 136 -16.77 -4.44 12.81
CA VAL A 136 -17.61 -5.63 12.58
C VAL A 136 -19.04 -5.13 12.43
#